data_AF-A0A8B4S6J8-F1
#
_entry.id   AF-A0A8B4S6J8-F1
#
_cell.length_a   1.000
_cell.length_b   1.000
_cell.length_c   1.000
_cell.angle_alpha   90.00
_cell.angle_beta   90.00
_cell.angle_gamma   90.00
#
_symmetry.space_group_name_H-M   'P 1'
#
loop_
_entity.id
_entity.type
_entity.pdbx_description
1 polymer ?
#
loop_
_entity_poly.entity_id
_entity_poly.type
_entity_poly.pdbx_seq_one_letter_code
_entity_poly.pdbx_strand_id
1 'polypeptide(L)'
;MVDAGSTYPRTSLNAEQGLTAIGPLGLSLIGPKRSVISAACLMFFSCRPSWAWQTCALLQFSCLGSFMTNNGRINLFLDDERFPPNQGGPWHVVRSTEEAADYVSNNGVPDLISFDHDLGGEDTAIRFVNWLINRDLESPGFIGPNFRFVIHSQNPVGAKNLEHLLSRYLQFRLEESKLRPQQTGKK
;
A
#
# COMPACT_ATOMS: atom_id res chain seq x y z
N MET A 1 -11.54 25.92 -43.15
CA MET A 1 -10.97 24.68 -43.71
C MET A 1 -10.85 23.70 -42.57
N VAL A 2 -11.63 22.64 -42.65
CA VAL A 2 -11.68 21.53 -41.71
C VAL A 2 -10.80 20.41 -42.27
N ASP A 3 -9.89 19.87 -41.47
CA ASP A 3 -9.23 18.56 -41.66
C ASP A 3 -8.69 18.15 -40.28
N ALA A 4 -9.27 17.17 -39.59
CA ALA A 4 -9.27 15.71 -39.81
C ALA A 4 -7.97 15.05 -39.33
N GLY A 5 -8.07 14.16 -38.33
CA GLY A 5 -6.93 13.34 -37.90
C GLY A 5 -7.04 12.68 -36.52
N SER A 6 -8.17 12.06 -36.19
CA SER A 6 -8.30 11.14 -35.04
C SER A 6 -7.79 9.76 -35.45
N THR A 7 -6.81 9.18 -34.74
CA THR A 7 -6.57 7.73 -34.75
C THR A 7 -5.84 7.28 -33.48
N TYR A 8 -6.59 6.76 -32.50
CA TYR A 8 -6.04 5.87 -31.47
C TYR A 8 -6.23 4.40 -31.93
N PRO A 9 -5.25 3.50 -31.76
CA PRO A 9 -5.43 2.10 -32.13
C PRO A 9 -6.35 1.36 -31.14
N ARG A 10 -7.28 0.61 -31.72
CA ARG A 10 -8.28 -0.25 -31.07
C ARG A 10 -7.67 -1.61 -30.73
N THR A 11 -7.75 -2.01 -29.46
CA THR A 11 -7.45 -3.36 -28.98
C THR A 11 -8.48 -4.36 -29.54
N SER A 12 -8.02 -5.40 -30.23
CA SER A 12 -8.86 -6.53 -30.66
C SER A 12 -8.57 -7.76 -29.78
N LEU A 13 -9.59 -8.16 -29.02
CA LEU A 13 -9.72 -9.48 -28.40
C LEU A 13 -9.80 -10.55 -29.51
N ASN A 14 -8.96 -11.58 -29.42
CA ASN A 14 -9.20 -12.85 -30.10
C ASN A 14 -9.25 -13.95 -29.02
N ALA A 15 -10.47 -14.36 -28.68
CA ALA A 15 -10.76 -15.70 -28.19
C ALA A 15 -10.90 -16.62 -29.40
N GLU A 16 -10.41 -17.86 -29.32
CA GLU A 16 -11.00 -19.10 -29.88
C GLU A 16 -9.98 -20.26 -29.99
N GLN A 17 -10.31 -21.33 -29.26
CA GLN A 17 -10.21 -22.76 -29.61
C GLN A 17 -8.86 -23.52 -29.63
N GLY A 18 -8.86 -24.67 -28.94
CA GLY A 18 -7.85 -25.72 -29.05
C GLY A 18 -8.03 -26.88 -28.05
N LEU A 19 -9.12 -27.65 -28.17
CA LEU A 19 -9.30 -28.98 -27.53
C LEU A 19 -8.44 -30.05 -28.22
N THR A 20 -7.98 -31.05 -27.45
CA THR A 20 -7.68 -32.50 -27.74
C THR A 20 -6.48 -32.95 -26.87
N ALA A 21 -6.34 -34.14 -26.30
CA ALA A 21 -7.13 -35.37 -26.16
C ALA A 21 -6.49 -36.28 -25.06
N ILE A 22 -7.33 -36.89 -24.21
CA ILE A 22 -7.38 -38.31 -23.75
C ILE A 22 -6.08 -39.17 -23.90
N GLY A 23 -5.38 -39.58 -22.82
CA GLY A 23 -5.53 -40.83 -22.02
C GLY A 23 -4.19 -41.63 -21.98
N PRO A 24 -4.05 -42.83 -21.36
CA PRO A 24 -4.62 -43.36 -20.11
C PRO A 24 -3.59 -44.09 -19.16
N LEU A 25 -4.06 -44.48 -17.97
CA LEU A 25 -3.67 -45.62 -17.10
C LEU A 25 -2.24 -45.73 -16.49
N GLY A 26 -2.20 -45.88 -15.16
CA GLY A 26 -1.03 -46.32 -14.41
C GLY A 26 -1.26 -46.48 -12.90
N LEU A 27 -2.09 -47.45 -12.52
CA LEU A 27 -2.27 -47.92 -11.14
C LEU A 27 -1.13 -48.88 -10.78
N SER A 28 -0.42 -48.66 -9.66
CA SER A 28 0.35 -49.73 -9.02
C SER A 28 0.48 -49.52 -7.51
N LEU A 29 -0.10 -50.47 -6.77
CA LEU A 29 0.03 -50.71 -5.34
C LEU A 29 1.30 -51.53 -5.09
N ILE A 30 2.12 -51.19 -4.10
CA ILE A 30 2.93 -52.11 -3.26
C ILE A 30 3.33 -51.35 -1.98
N GLY A 31 2.88 -51.82 -0.80
CA GLY A 31 3.54 -51.56 0.49
C GLY A 31 4.50 -52.73 0.82
N PRO A 32 4.82 -53.04 2.09
CA PRO A 32 5.17 -52.20 3.23
C PRO A 32 6.59 -52.57 3.78
N LYS A 33 7.17 -51.80 4.69
CA LYS A 33 8.11 -52.36 5.69
C LYS A 33 7.85 -51.80 7.09
N ARG A 34 7.66 -52.77 7.99
CA ARG A 34 7.43 -52.66 9.43
C ARG A 34 8.76 -52.50 10.18
N SER A 35 8.71 -51.80 11.32
CA SER A 35 9.26 -52.24 12.61
C SER A 35 8.46 -51.50 13.69
N VAL A 36 7.52 -52.11 14.44
CA VAL A 36 7.68 -52.93 15.68
C VAL A 36 8.66 -52.28 16.68
N ILE A 37 8.39 -52.09 17.99
CA ILE A 37 7.62 -52.87 18.99
C ILE A 37 7.25 -51.93 20.19
N SER A 38 6.12 -52.25 20.86
CA SER A 38 5.88 -52.19 22.33
C SER A 38 5.67 -50.83 23.01
N ALA A 39 4.79 -50.68 24.00
CA ALA A 39 4.02 -51.64 24.77
C ALA A 39 2.72 -51.01 25.27
N ALA A 40 1.72 -51.87 25.45
CA ALA A 40 0.43 -51.56 26.04
C ALA A 40 0.55 -51.07 27.49
N CYS A 41 -0.35 -50.19 27.89
CA CYS A 41 -0.94 -50.28 29.22
C CYS A 41 -2.42 -49.86 29.12
N LEU A 42 -3.27 -50.87 29.05
CA LEU A 42 -4.70 -50.77 29.33
C LEU A 42 -4.86 -50.42 30.81
N MET A 43 -5.56 -49.34 31.11
CA MET A 43 -6.46 -49.33 32.26
C MET A 43 -7.73 -48.58 31.89
N PHE A 44 -8.83 -49.32 31.91
CA PHE A 44 -10.18 -48.83 32.02
C PHE A 44 -10.28 -47.83 33.17
N PHE A 45 -10.96 -46.69 32.97
CA PHE A 45 -11.95 -46.22 33.94
C PHE A 45 -12.95 -45.29 33.25
N SER A 46 -14.19 -45.71 33.34
CA SER A 46 -15.42 -44.99 33.05
C SER A 46 -15.54 -43.70 33.86
N CYS A 47 -15.76 -42.55 33.20
CA CYS A 47 -16.69 -41.51 33.67
C CYS A 47 -16.84 -40.37 32.63
N ARG A 48 -18.07 -40.09 32.19
CA ARG A 48 -18.47 -38.75 31.72
C ARG A 48 -18.89 -37.93 32.97
N PRO A 49 -19.17 -36.61 32.87
CA PRO A 49 -18.40 -35.51 32.29
C PRO A 49 -18.26 -34.37 33.34
N SER A 50 -17.18 -33.58 33.34
CA SER A 50 -17.21 -32.28 34.02
C SER A 50 -16.21 -31.33 33.42
N TRP A 51 -16.74 -30.14 33.13
CA TRP A 51 -16.11 -28.88 32.84
C TRP A 51 -14.58 -28.86 32.70
N ALA A 52 -14.18 -28.42 31.51
CA ALA A 52 -13.11 -27.47 31.30
C ALA A 52 -11.68 -28.07 31.19
N TRP A 53 -11.10 -27.96 29.99
CA TRP A 53 -9.87 -27.20 29.62
C TRP A 53 -9.22 -27.76 28.34
N GLN A 54 -8.71 -26.84 27.52
CA GLN A 54 -7.80 -27.00 26.37
C GLN A 54 -8.17 -27.92 25.19
N THR A 55 -8.63 -27.28 24.11
CA THR A 55 -7.98 -27.43 22.77
C THR A 55 -7.68 -25.98 22.33
N CYS A 56 -6.45 -25.45 22.44
CA CYS A 56 -5.24 -25.79 21.69
C CYS A 56 -5.48 -25.96 20.18
N ALA A 57 -5.98 -24.91 19.55
CA ALA A 57 -5.72 -24.61 18.14
C ALA A 57 -5.22 -23.16 18.03
N LEU A 58 -4.01 -22.94 18.58
CA LEU A 58 -3.20 -21.77 18.25
C LEU A 58 -2.67 -21.97 16.83
N LEU A 59 -3.47 -21.59 15.82
CA LEU A 59 -2.89 -21.07 14.59
C LEU A 59 -2.45 -19.64 14.89
N GLN A 60 -1.31 -19.53 15.58
CA GLN A 60 -0.50 -18.33 15.51
C GLN A 60 -0.03 -18.24 14.06
N PHE A 61 -0.82 -17.57 13.22
CA PHE A 61 -0.22 -16.83 12.12
C PHE A 61 0.77 -15.89 12.78
N SER A 62 2.03 -16.28 12.68
CA SER A 62 3.18 -15.52 13.10
C SER A 62 3.14 -14.17 12.39
N CYS A 63 2.56 -13.19 13.07
CA CYS A 63 2.86 -11.77 12.92
C CYS A 63 4.34 -11.57 13.28
N LEU A 64 5.25 -12.04 12.42
CA LEU A 64 6.65 -11.69 12.49
C LEU A 64 6.93 -10.65 11.40
N GLY A 65 6.40 -9.46 11.66
CA GLY A 65 6.65 -8.25 10.89
C GLY A 65 6.60 -7.01 11.78
N SER A 66 6.89 -7.14 13.07
CA SER A 66 7.23 -5.97 13.89
C SER A 66 8.73 -5.72 13.74
N PHE A 67 9.11 -5.20 12.57
CA PHE A 67 10.46 -4.70 12.37
C PHE A 67 10.53 -3.30 12.99
N MET A 68 11.16 -3.27 14.17
CA MET A 68 11.72 -2.13 14.89
C MET A 68 11.43 -0.75 14.29
N THR A 69 10.51 -0.03 14.92
CA THR A 69 10.32 1.41 14.74
C THR A 69 11.53 2.16 15.30
N ASN A 70 12.56 2.35 14.48
CA ASN A 70 13.35 3.57 14.60
C ASN A 70 12.41 4.72 14.22
N ASN A 71 11.75 5.32 15.20
CA ASN A 71 10.83 6.46 15.05
C ASN A 71 11.54 7.75 14.59
N GLY A 72 12.57 7.66 13.74
CA GLY A 72 12.94 8.74 12.86
C GLY A 72 11.92 8.75 11.73
N ARG A 73 10.96 9.68 11.77
CA ARG A 73 10.00 9.84 10.67
C ARG A 73 10.79 10.15 9.40
N ILE A 74 10.74 9.22 8.44
CA ILE A 74 11.42 9.36 7.15
C ILE A 74 10.66 10.40 6.33
N ASN A 75 11.39 11.37 5.77
CA ASN A 75 10.84 12.35 4.84
C ASN A 75 10.94 11.81 3.41
N LEU A 76 10.06 12.24 2.51
CA LEU A 76 10.11 11.84 1.10
C LEU A 76 10.65 12.97 0.23
N PHE A 77 11.57 12.64 -0.67
CA PHE A 77 12.13 13.56 -1.64
C PHE A 77 11.79 13.05 -3.04
N LEU A 78 10.81 13.70 -3.69
CA LEU A 78 10.37 13.38 -5.04
C LEU A 78 11.11 14.26 -6.04
N ASP A 79 12.10 13.66 -6.70
CA ASP A 79 12.98 14.31 -7.66
C ASP A 79 13.67 13.24 -8.52
N ASP A 80 13.75 13.44 -9.83
CA ASP A 80 14.31 12.48 -10.78
C ASP A 80 15.85 12.44 -10.76
N GLU A 81 16.52 13.57 -10.53
CA GLU A 81 17.98 13.70 -10.71
C GLU A 81 18.74 14.08 -9.43
N ARG A 82 18.17 14.94 -8.60
CA ARG A 82 18.86 15.59 -7.47
C ARG A 82 18.77 14.75 -6.20
N PHE A 83 19.54 15.17 -5.20
CA PHE A 83 19.54 14.57 -3.87
C PHE A 83 19.17 15.62 -2.82
N PRO A 84 18.50 15.21 -1.73
CA PRO A 84 18.14 16.11 -0.64
C PRO A 84 19.40 16.62 0.06
N PRO A 85 19.34 17.82 0.69
CA PRO A 85 20.47 18.34 1.45
C PRO A 85 20.78 17.44 2.65
N ASN A 86 22.06 17.17 2.89
CA ASN A 86 22.56 16.32 3.98
C ASN A 86 22.15 16.77 5.40
N GLN A 87 21.62 17.98 5.56
CA GLN A 87 21.28 18.59 6.85
C GLN A 87 19.78 18.53 7.21
N GLY A 88 18.96 17.80 6.44
CA GLY A 88 17.49 17.85 6.54
C GLY A 88 16.77 16.65 7.20
N GLY A 89 17.50 15.70 7.79
CA GLY A 89 16.93 14.47 8.37
C GLY A 89 17.01 13.26 7.43
N PRO A 90 16.46 12.09 7.82
CA PRO A 90 16.49 10.92 6.97
C PRO A 90 15.49 11.07 5.82
N TRP A 91 16.01 11.14 4.59
CA TRP A 91 15.21 11.24 3.37
C TRP A 91 15.17 9.90 2.64
N HIS A 92 13.99 9.51 2.19
CA HIS A 92 13.80 8.52 1.15
C HIS A 92 13.62 9.24 -0.18
N VAL A 93 14.41 8.87 -1.18
CA VAL A 93 14.38 9.51 -2.49
C VAL A 93 13.57 8.62 -3.43
N VAL A 94 12.62 9.22 -4.14
CA VAL A 94 11.80 8.58 -5.17
C VAL A 94 11.91 9.38 -6.46
N ARG A 95 12.00 8.69 -7.60
CA ARG A 95 12.39 9.26 -8.89
C ARG A 95 11.24 9.49 -9.85
N SER A 96 10.07 8.93 -9.56
CA SER A 96 8.87 9.04 -10.41
C SER A 96 7.61 9.14 -9.56
N THR A 97 6.51 9.59 -10.18
CA THR A 97 5.21 9.62 -9.50
C THR A 97 4.71 8.24 -9.14
N GLU A 98 5.00 7.23 -9.96
CA GLU A 98 4.66 5.83 -9.69
C GLU A 98 5.43 5.30 -8.45
N GLU A 99 6.74 5.53 -8.38
CA GLU A 99 7.56 5.12 -7.23
C GLU A 99 7.10 5.81 -5.94
N ALA A 100 6.73 7.09 -6.02
CA ALA A 100 6.17 7.82 -4.89
C ALA A 100 4.83 7.23 -4.41
N ALA A 101 3.94 6.86 -5.34
CA ALA A 101 2.65 6.23 -5.03
C ALA A 101 2.84 4.85 -4.39
N ASP A 102 3.78 4.06 -4.90
CA ASP A 102 4.14 2.75 -4.36
C ASP A 102 4.72 2.87 -2.95
N TYR A 103 5.64 3.82 -2.73
CA TYR A 103 6.19 4.09 -1.41
C TYR A 103 5.10 4.46 -0.40
N VAL A 104 4.24 5.43 -0.75
CA VAL A 104 3.15 5.86 0.14
C VAL A 104 2.15 4.72 0.41
N SER A 105 1.91 3.86 -0.56
CA SER A 105 1.02 2.70 -0.39
C SER A 105 1.58 1.66 0.57
N ASN A 106 2.90 1.46 0.58
CA ASN A 106 3.59 0.47 1.41
C ASN A 106 3.97 0.99 2.80
N ASN A 107 4.27 2.29 2.93
CA ASN A 107 4.84 2.89 4.14
C ASN A 107 3.90 3.89 4.83
N GLY A 108 2.80 4.26 4.18
CA GLY A 108 1.92 5.36 4.60
C GLY A 108 2.45 6.73 4.17
N VAL A 109 1.64 7.77 4.38
CA VAL A 109 2.00 9.15 4.02
C VAL A 109 3.04 9.70 4.99
N PRO A 110 4.22 10.13 4.51
CA PRO A 110 5.23 10.78 5.34
C PRO A 110 4.77 12.13 5.90
N ASP A 111 5.32 12.52 7.03
CA ASP A 111 5.07 13.84 7.64
C ASP A 111 5.54 15.00 6.77
N LEU A 112 6.59 14.80 5.97
CA LEU A 112 7.18 15.82 5.10
C LEU A 112 7.50 15.22 3.74
N ILE A 113 7.01 15.87 2.69
CA ILE A 113 7.36 15.57 1.30
C ILE A 113 7.95 16.82 0.64
N SER A 114 9.06 16.65 -0.05
CA SER A 114 9.70 17.68 -0.87
C SER A 114 9.47 17.36 -2.35
N PHE A 115 8.94 18.33 -3.10
CA PHE A 115 8.51 18.13 -4.50
C PHE A 115 9.36 18.91 -5.50
N ASP A 116 9.90 18.21 -6.51
CA ASP A 116 10.16 18.80 -7.82
C ASP A 116 8.90 18.72 -8.68
N HIS A 117 8.66 19.71 -9.53
CA HIS A 117 7.53 19.71 -10.46
C HIS A 117 7.78 18.80 -11.65
N ASP A 118 8.95 18.92 -12.26
CA ASP A 118 9.33 18.21 -13.48
C ASP A 118 10.12 16.96 -13.07
N LEU A 119 9.67 15.77 -13.47
CA LEU A 119 10.28 14.48 -13.08
C LEU A 119 10.81 13.71 -14.31
N GLY A 120 11.12 14.45 -15.38
CA GLY A 120 11.57 13.92 -16.65
C GLY A 120 10.43 13.42 -17.56
N GLY A 121 10.68 13.49 -18.88
CA GLY A 121 9.71 13.07 -19.89
C GLY A 121 8.38 13.81 -19.79
N GLU A 122 7.29 13.05 -19.68
CA GLU A 122 5.92 13.57 -19.49
C GLU A 122 5.46 13.49 -18.03
N ASP A 123 6.33 13.03 -17.12
CA ASP A 123 5.97 12.86 -15.72
C ASP A 123 6.15 14.17 -14.95
N THR A 124 5.13 14.49 -14.16
CA THR A 124 5.08 15.74 -13.38
C THR A 124 4.49 15.42 -12.02
N ALA A 125 5.03 16.03 -10.96
CA ALA A 125 4.57 15.76 -9.60
C ALA A 125 3.10 16.08 -9.36
N ILE A 126 2.46 16.86 -10.25
CA ILE A 126 1.02 17.10 -10.23
C ILE A 126 0.22 15.79 -10.31
N ARG A 127 0.73 14.77 -11.02
CA ARG A 127 0.07 13.46 -11.14
C ARG A 127 0.03 12.76 -9.78
N PHE A 128 1.16 12.74 -9.08
CA PHE A 128 1.25 12.20 -7.72
C PHE A 128 0.42 13.01 -6.71
N VAL A 129 0.45 14.34 -6.77
CA VAL A 129 -0.35 15.19 -5.88
C VAL A 129 -1.85 14.94 -6.06
N ASN A 130 -2.33 14.86 -7.29
CA ASN A 130 -3.73 14.51 -7.56
C ASN A 130 -4.09 13.12 -7.03
N TRP A 131 -3.21 12.13 -7.25
CA TRP A 131 -3.39 10.80 -6.68
C TRP A 131 -3.47 10.82 -5.15
N LEU A 132 -2.58 11.55 -4.48
CA LEU A 132 -2.53 11.67 -3.02
C LEU A 132 -3.79 12.32 -2.46
N ILE A 133 -4.26 13.41 -3.09
CA ILE A 133 -5.51 14.09 -2.73
C ILE A 133 -6.70 13.17 -2.91
N ASN A 134 -6.82 12.52 -4.08
CA ASN A 134 -7.92 11.59 -4.35
C ASN A 134 -7.96 10.46 -3.33
N ARG A 135 -6.80 9.93 -2.94
CA ARG A 135 -6.69 8.88 -1.93
C ARG A 135 -7.18 9.32 -0.54
N ASP A 136 -6.89 10.55 -0.14
CA ASP A 136 -7.39 11.11 1.12
C ASP A 136 -8.86 11.49 1.08
N LEU A 137 -9.38 11.87 -0.09
CA LEU A 137 -10.83 12.06 -0.29
C LEU A 137 -11.61 10.75 -0.19
N GLU A 138 -11.06 9.65 -0.74
CA GLU A 138 -11.64 8.31 -0.61
C GLU A 138 -11.60 7.78 0.83
N SER A 139 -10.53 8.07 1.55
CA SER A 139 -10.29 7.60 2.90
C SER A 139 -9.88 8.77 3.80
N PRO A 140 -10.85 9.55 4.35
CA PRO A 140 -10.56 10.72 5.18
C PRO A 140 -9.63 10.39 6.34
N GLY A 141 -8.49 11.08 6.38
CA GLY A 141 -7.44 10.85 7.38
C GLY A 141 -6.26 10.03 6.87
N PHE A 142 -6.25 9.63 5.59
CA PHE A 142 -5.10 9.03 4.91
C PHE A 142 -3.86 9.92 5.01
N ILE A 143 -4.02 11.23 4.79
CA ILE A 143 -2.97 12.23 5.04
C ILE A 143 -3.02 12.61 6.52
N GLY A 144 -1.92 12.40 7.24
CA GLY A 144 -1.83 12.72 8.66
C GLY A 144 -2.06 14.21 8.96
N PRO A 145 -2.46 14.57 10.20
CA PRO A 145 -2.70 15.97 10.59
C PRO A 145 -1.42 16.82 10.63
N ASN A 146 -0.25 16.18 10.77
CA ASN A 146 1.06 16.84 10.81
C ASN A 146 1.75 16.90 9.44
N PHE A 147 1.02 16.56 8.36
CA PHE A 147 1.56 16.58 7.02
C PHE A 147 2.00 17.99 6.63
N ARG A 148 3.23 18.08 6.11
CA ARG A 148 3.85 19.30 5.59
C ARG A 148 4.46 18.99 4.23
N PHE A 149 4.58 20.02 3.41
CA PHE A 149 5.25 19.90 2.13
C PHE A 149 6.19 21.07 1.88
N VAL A 150 7.20 20.83 1.05
CA VAL A 150 8.13 21.84 0.53
C VAL A 150 8.22 21.65 -0.98
N ILE A 151 8.39 22.73 -1.72
CA ILE A 151 8.58 22.69 -3.17
C ILE A 151 9.98 23.21 -3.44
N HIS A 152 10.82 22.36 -4.04
CA HIS A 152 12.20 22.67 -4.39
C HIS A 152 12.42 22.75 -5.90
N SER A 153 11.33 22.75 -6.66
CA SER A 153 11.36 22.89 -8.11
C SER A 153 11.91 24.24 -8.55
N GLN A 154 12.68 24.23 -9.65
CA GLN A 154 13.17 25.43 -10.30
C GLN A 154 12.16 26.01 -11.31
N ASN A 155 11.07 25.29 -11.61
CA ASN A 155 10.00 25.76 -12.47
C ASN A 155 9.01 26.63 -11.68
N PRO A 156 9.01 27.97 -11.84
CA PRO A 156 8.21 28.85 -10.99
C PRO A 156 6.71 28.71 -11.23
N VAL A 157 6.29 28.36 -12.46
CA VAL A 157 4.88 28.16 -12.80
C VAL A 157 4.40 26.83 -12.22
N GLY A 158 5.18 25.77 -12.44
CA GLY A 158 4.90 24.44 -11.89
C GLY A 158 4.89 24.42 -10.37
N ALA A 159 5.86 25.08 -9.74
CA ALA A 159 5.94 25.23 -8.29
C ALA A 159 4.69 25.93 -7.73
N LYS A 160 4.29 27.05 -8.32
CA LYS A 160 3.09 27.78 -7.89
C LYS A 160 1.80 26.95 -8.05
N ASN A 161 1.72 26.15 -9.11
CA ASN A 161 0.58 25.25 -9.32
C ASN A 161 0.48 24.19 -8.21
N LEU A 162 1.61 23.53 -7.89
CA LEU A 162 1.67 22.56 -6.79
C LEU A 162 1.34 23.19 -5.44
N GLU A 163 1.91 24.37 -5.17
CA GLU A 163 1.70 25.11 -3.94
C GLU A 163 0.22 25.43 -3.74
N HIS A 164 -0.40 26.03 -4.76
CA HIS A 164 -1.82 26.40 -4.72
C HIS A 164 -2.73 25.18 -4.56
N LEU A 165 -2.45 24.08 -5.27
CA LEU A 165 -3.27 22.88 -5.21
C LEU A 165 -3.24 22.24 -3.81
N LEU A 166 -2.03 22.00 -3.27
CA LEU A 166 -1.87 21.37 -1.96
C LEU A 166 -2.32 22.27 -0.82
N SER A 167 -1.94 23.56 -0.83
CA SER A 167 -2.33 24.50 0.23
C SER A 167 -3.84 24.65 0.32
N ARG A 168 -4.53 24.78 -0.82
CA ARG A 168 -6.00 24.86 -0.87
C ARG A 168 -6.65 23.58 -0.35
N TYR A 169 -6.10 22.42 -0.69
CA TYR A 169 -6.62 21.15 -0.21
C TYR A 169 -6.45 21.01 1.31
N LEU A 170 -5.26 21.29 1.85
CA LEU A 170 -5.02 21.22 3.30
C LEU A 170 -5.87 22.24 4.06
N GLN A 171 -6.09 23.44 3.50
CA GLN A 171 -7.02 24.42 4.07
C GLN A 171 -8.45 23.87 4.13
N PHE A 172 -8.93 23.27 3.03
CA PHE A 172 -10.24 22.63 3.00
C PHE A 172 -10.39 21.56 4.10
N ARG A 173 -9.38 20.69 4.27
CA ARG A 173 -9.37 19.68 5.35
C ARG A 173 -9.44 20.31 6.74
N LEU A 174 -8.70 21.39 6.95
CA LEU A 174 -8.70 22.12 8.21
C LEU A 174 -10.07 22.73 8.50
N GLU A 175 -10.73 23.30 7.50
CA GLU A 175 -12.08 23.85 7.62
C GLU A 175 -13.11 22.76 7.92
N GLU A 176 -13.08 21.64 7.19
CA GLU A 176 -13.89 20.44 7.45
C GLU A 176 -13.73 19.94 8.89
N SER A 177 -12.50 19.93 9.43
CA SER A 177 -12.24 19.51 10.81
C SER A 177 -12.86 20.45 11.85
N LYS A 178 -12.96 21.75 11.55
CA LYS A 178 -13.57 22.76 12.44
C LYS A 178 -15.10 22.71 12.39
N LEU A 179 -15.67 22.42 11.22
CA LEU A 179 -17.12 22.36 10.99
C LEU A 179 -17.76 21.09 11.57
N ARG A 180 -16.97 20.13 12.04
CA ARG A 180 -17.43 18.97 12.82
C ARG A 180 -17.15 19.17 14.32
N PRO A 181 -17.75 20.15 15.01
CA PRO A 181 -17.71 20.14 16.45
C PRO A 181 -18.48 18.90 16.92
N GLN A 182 -17.73 18.08 17.65
CA GLN A 182 -18.14 16.87 18.33
C GLN A 182 -19.64 16.84 18.69
N GLN A 183 -20.40 15.91 18.12
CA GLN A 183 -21.68 15.46 18.67
C GLN A 183 -21.47 14.63 19.97
N THR A 184 -20.46 14.99 20.78
CA THR A 184 -20.16 14.30 22.02
C THR A 184 -20.96 14.92 23.15
N GLY A 185 -21.89 14.16 23.70
CA GLY A 185 -22.37 14.37 25.07
C GLY A 185 -23.71 15.08 25.19
N LYS A 186 -24.75 14.57 24.53
CA LYS A 186 -26.10 14.67 25.07
C LYS A 186 -26.49 13.28 25.60
N LYS A 187 -26.15 13.01 26.85
CA LYS A 187 -26.76 11.97 27.68
C LYS A 187 -27.18 12.62 28.99
#